data_AF-A0A7J8T7C0-F1
#
_entry.id   AF-A0A7J8T7C0-F1
#
_cell.length_a   1.000
_cell.length_b   1.000
_cell.length_c   1.000
_cell.angle_alpha   90.00
_cell.angle_beta   90.00
_cell.angle_gamma   90.00
#
_symmetry.space_group_name_H-M   'P 1'
#
loop_
_entity.id
_entity.type
_entity.pdbx_description
1 polymer ?
#
loop_
_entity_poly.entity_id
_entity_poly.type
_entity_poly.pdbx_seq_one_letter_code
_entity_poly.pdbx_strand_id
1 'polypeptide(L)' 'MMTSEYSEWWVKRINDSIPGPSQENSQSIEEHLRVIPSELEIIKQDFKRRNAKLEKKIEQMKEEKMNLRLDVDV' A
#
# COMPACT_ATOMS: atom_id res chain seq x y z
N MET A 1 -49.93 -18.68 1.28
CA MET A 1 -49.86 -19.55 0.09
C MET A 1 -48.88 -18.91 -0.89
N MET A 2 -47.64 -19.38 -0.92
CA MET A 2 -46.71 -19.04 -1.99
C MET A 2 -47.00 -20.04 -3.11
N THR A 3 -47.35 -19.57 -4.31
CA THR A 3 -47.78 -20.44 -5.42
C THR A 3 -46.61 -21.33 -5.86
N SER A 4 -46.88 -22.61 -6.14
CA SER A 4 -45.87 -23.61 -6.52
C SER A 4 -45.00 -23.18 -7.72
N GLU A 5 -45.55 -22.33 -8.59
CA GLU A 5 -44.86 -21.70 -9.70
C GLU A 5 -43.67 -20.84 -9.27
N TYR A 6 -43.75 -20.14 -8.13
CA TYR A 6 -42.64 -19.32 -7.63
C TYR A 6 -41.45 -20.17 -7.19
N SER A 7 -41.71 -21.30 -6.52
CA SER A 7 -40.65 -22.22 -6.10
C SER A 7 -39.97 -22.91 -7.28
N GLU A 8 -40.73 -23.33 -8.29
CA GLU A 8 -40.17 -23.96 -9.49
C GLU A 8 -39.35 -22.97 -10.32
N TRP A 9 -39.82 -21.73 -10.44
CA TRP A 9 -39.08 -20.64 -11.09
C TRP A 9 -37.76 -20.32 -10.36
N TRP A 10 -37.75 -20.36 -9.02
CA TRP A 10 -36.56 -20.08 -8.21
C TRP A 10 -35.50 -21.18 -8.34
N VAL A 11 -35.90 -22.46 -8.31
CA VAL A 11 -35.00 -23.62 -8.50
C VAL A 11 -34.36 -23.59 -9.90
N LYS A 12 -35.11 -23.17 -10.93
CA LYS A 12 -34.59 -23.08 -12.30
C LYS A 12 -33.51 -22.00 -12.45
N ARG A 13 -33.64 -20.85 -11.76
CA ARG A 13 -32.60 -19.79 -11.76
C ARG A 13 -31.29 -20.20 -11.08
N ILE A 14 -31.34 -21.02 -10.04
CA ILE A 14 -30.11 -21.49 -9.36
C ILE A 14 -29.19 -22.23 -10.35
N ASN A 15 -29.76 -22.99 -11.29
CA ASN A 15 -28.98 -23.75 -12.26
C ASN A 15 -28.50 -22.93 -13.47
N ASP A 16 -29.22 -21.87 -13.85
CA ASP A 16 -28.95 -21.18 -15.12
C ASP A 16 -28.16 -19.85 -14.97
N SER A 17 -27.94 -19.35 -13.74
CA SER A 17 -27.41 -17.99 -13.51
C SER A 17 -26.02 -17.90 -12.86
N ILE A 18 -25.33 -19.02 -12.64
CA ILE A 18 -23.95 -18.99 -12.15
C ILE A 18 -23.03 -19.37 -13.32
N PRO A 19 -22.56 -18.40 -14.12
CA PRO A 19 -21.32 -18.65 -14.84
C PRO A 19 -20.28 -18.98 -13.77
N GLY A 20 -19.73 -20.21 -13.81
CA GLY A 20 -18.62 -20.59 -12.93
C GLY A 20 -17.55 -19.50 -12.99
N PRO A 21 -16.88 -19.17 -11.87
CA PRO A 21 -15.97 -18.03 -11.81
C PRO A 21 -14.98 -18.13 -12.97
N SER A 22 -15.08 -17.20 -13.93
CA SER A 22 -14.17 -17.18 -15.07
C SER A 22 -12.78 -16.91 -14.51
N GLN A 23 -11.95 -17.95 -14.52
CA GLN A 23 -10.59 -17.99 -14.01
C GLN A 23 -9.65 -17.01 -14.72
N GLU A 24 -10.13 -16.29 -15.73
CA GLU A 24 -9.39 -15.24 -16.43
C GLU A 24 -9.31 -13.92 -15.64
N ASN A 25 -10.21 -13.70 -14.66
CA ASN A 25 -10.23 -12.50 -13.83
C ASN A 25 -9.91 -12.79 -12.35
N SER A 26 -9.39 -13.98 -12.04
CA SER A 26 -9.03 -14.39 -10.68
C SER A 26 -7.67 -13.85 -10.24
N GLN A 27 -7.33 -12.60 -10.61
CA GLN A 27 -6.36 -11.87 -9.82
C GLN A 27 -6.99 -11.74 -8.44
N SER A 28 -6.37 -12.35 -7.43
CA SER A 28 -6.91 -12.33 -6.09
C SER A 28 -7.10 -10.89 -5.65
N ILE A 29 -8.11 -10.61 -4.81
CA ILE A 29 -8.27 -9.30 -4.17
C ILE A 29 -6.95 -8.87 -3.50
N GLU A 30 -6.18 -9.83 -2.99
CA GLU A 30 -4.83 -9.66 -2.47
C GLU A 30 -3.84 -9.09 -3.51
N GLU A 31 -3.90 -9.51 -4.77
CA GLU A 31 -3.08 -9.00 -5.86
C GLU A 31 -3.46 -7.56 -6.28
N HIS A 32 -4.76 -7.21 -6.22
CA HIS A 32 -5.23 -5.82 -6.42
C HIS A 32 -4.86 -4.90 -5.24
N LEU A 33 -4.92 -5.41 -4.00
CA LEU A 33 -4.51 -4.70 -2.80
C LEU A 33 -2.99 -4.55 -2.68
N ARG A 34 -2.22 -5.40 -3.37
CA ARG A 34 -0.75 -5.34 -3.43
C ARG A 34 -0.21 -4.11 -4.15
N VAL A 35 -1.03 -3.41 -4.94
CA VAL A 35 -0.58 -2.28 -5.78
C VAL A 35 -0.54 -0.95 -5.02
N ILE A 36 -1.17 -0.86 -3.84
CA ILE A 36 -1.16 0.38 -3.03
C ILE A 36 -0.41 0.09 -1.72
N PRO A 37 0.80 0.65 -1.54
CA PRO A 37 1.48 0.62 -0.24
C PRO A 37 0.53 1.18 0.82
N SER A 38 0.44 0.51 1.96
CA SER A 38 -0.38 1.01 3.06
C SER A 38 0.06 2.44 3.43
N GLU A 39 -0.88 3.27 3.91
CA GLU A 39 -0.55 4.64 4.36
C GLU A 39 0.61 4.63 5.38
N LEU A 40 0.67 3.61 6.23
CA LEU A 40 1.77 3.41 7.19
C LEU A 40 3.11 3.14 6.53
N GLU A 41 3.14 2.40 5.43
CA GLU A 41 4.36 2.11 4.68
C GLU A 41 4.89 3.36 3.98
N ILE A 42 3.99 4.17 3.42
CA ILE A 42 4.31 5.49 2.84
C ILE A 42 4.90 6.41 3.92
N ILE A 43 4.24 6.53 5.08
CA ILE A 43 4.72 7.36 6.20
C ILE A 43 6.09 6.88 6.70
N LYS A 44 6.30 5.55 6.78
CA LYS A 44 7.57 4.96 7.20
C LYS A 44 8.70 5.29 6.22
N GLN A 45 8.44 5.24 4.92
CA GLN A 45 9.42 5.58 3.90
C GLN A 45 9.78 7.08 3.94
N ASP A 46 8.79 7.94 4.11
CA ASP A 46 8.99 9.38 4.28
C ASP A 46 9.83 9.71 5.51
N PHE A 47 9.58 9.02 6.63
CA PHE A 47 10.36 9.19 7.85
C PHE A 47 11.82 8.80 7.64
N LYS A 48 12.08 7.65 6.99
CA LYS A 48 13.44 7.22 6.63
C LYS A 48 14.16 8.26 5.77
N ARG A 49 13.47 8.82 4.76
CA ARG A 49 14.04 9.84 3.88
C ARG A 49 14.39 11.13 4.63
N ARG A 50 13.51 11.58 5.53
CA ARG A 50 13.74 12.77 6.35
C ARG A 50 14.91 12.57 7.31
N ASN A 51 15.01 11.41 7.95
CA ASN A 51 16.13 11.10 8.84
C ASN A 51 17.47 11.09 8.11
N ALA A 52 17.57 10.46 6.94
CA ALA A 52 18.80 10.47 6.14
C ALA A 52 19.23 11.90 5.75
N LYS A 53 18.27 12.77 5.43
CA LYS A 53 18.55 14.19 5.14
C LYS A 53 19.06 14.94 6.38
N LEU A 54 18.49 14.65 7.55
CA LEU A 54 18.91 15.25 8.82
C LEU A 54 20.31 14.79 9.22
N GLU A 55 20.61 13.50 9.12
CA GLU A 55 21.95 12.95 9.37
C GLU A 55 23.01 13.64 8.50
N LYS A 56 22.74 13.77 7.19
CA LYS A 56 23.65 14.49 6.29
C LYS A 56 23.87 15.95 6.70
N LYS A 57 22.80 16.64 7.15
CA LYS A 57 22.91 18.03 7.61
C LYS A 57 23.69 18.15 8.91
N ILE A 58 23.53 17.19 9.83
CA ILE A 58 24.32 17.12 11.06
C ILE A 58 25.80 16.93 10.74
N GLU A 59 26.12 16.05 9.81
CA GLU A 59 27.52 15.80 9.43
C GLU A 59 28.17 17.03 8.79
N GLN A 60 27.46 17.69 7.88
CA GLN A 60 27.90 18.96 7.30
C GLN A 60 28.16 20.02 8.36
N MET A 61 27.26 20.18 9.34
CA MET A 61 27.44 21.15 10.42
C MET A 61 28.63 20.81 11.33
N LYS A 62 28.92 19.51 11.55
CA LYS A 62 30.11 19.11 12.32
C LYS A 62 31.40 19.45 11.58
N GLU A 63 31.43 19.21 10.27
CA GLU A 63 32.56 19.55 9.41
C GLU A 63 32.80 21.07 9.37
N GLU A 64 31.75 21.86 9.14
CA GLU A 64 31.81 23.33 9.19
C GLU A 64 32.32 23.83 10.55
N LYS A 65 31.83 23.26 11.66
CA LYS A 65 32.31 23.59 13.01
C LYS A 65 33.78 23.25 13.21
N MET A 66 34.27 22.16 12.63
CA MET A 66 35.68 21.78 12.71
C MET A 66 36.55 22.77 11.93
N ASN A 67 36.16 23.12 10.71
CA ASN A 67 36.88 24.09 9.87
C ASN A 67 36.96 25.46 10.54
N LEU A 68 35.84 25.96 11.09
CA LEU A 68 35.81 27.22 11.82
C LEU A 68 36.71 27.23 13.06
N ARG A 69 36.98 26.08 13.70
CA ARG A 69 37.93 26.00 14.81
C ARG A 69 39.38 26.10 14.32
N LEU A 70 39.69 25.54 13.15
CA LEU A 70 41.01 25.61 12.54
C LEU A 70 41.35 27.05 12.12
N ASP A 71 40.36 27.83 11.68
CA ASP A 71 40.55 29.23 11.26
C ASP A 71 40.80 30.21 12.41
N VAL A 72 40.50 29.84 13.66
CA VAL A 72 40.61 30.73 14.84
C VAL A 72 41.98 30.65 15.53
N ASP A 73 42.76 29.59 15.32
CA ASP A 73 44.08 29.36 15.96
C ASP A 73 45.26 30.11 15.26
N VAL A 74 45.05 31.34 14.78
CA VAL A 74 46.08 32.22 14.17
C VAL A 74 46.48 33.37 15.09
#